data_AF-A0A6P2D626-F1
#
_entry.id   AF-A0A6P2D626-F1
#
_cell.length_a   1.000
_cell.length_b   1.000
_cell.length_c   1.000
_cell.angle_alpha   90.00
_cell.angle_beta   90.00
_cell.angle_gamma   90.00
#
_symmetry.space_group_name_H-M   'P 1'
#
loop_
_entity.id
_entity.type
_entity.pdbx_description
1 polymer ?
#
loop_
_entity_poly.entity_id
_entity_poly.type
_entity_poly.pdbx_seq_one_letter_code
_entity_poly.pdbx_strand_id
1 'polypeptide(L)'
;MWYRVFGASEVEPPPAALAAHLHARGLAVEPHFKGDDLGWTSGELRLANGSPILLARFLTKEDDLRDDLNAHAAELETMDYSPNSGPLMERVIQTKQLVTLRKPVDAPDEVLSEKVLDEACRFLAAATDGMYQIDGRGWFTVTGELLVQEY
;
A
#
# COMPACT_ATOMS: atom_id res chain seq x y z
N MET A 1 8.79 9.24 -0.48
CA MET A 1 7.63 8.83 -1.30
C MET A 1 6.89 7.75 -0.54
N TRP A 2 5.59 7.94 -0.29
CA TRP A 2 4.74 6.95 0.32
C TRP A 2 3.96 6.17 -0.73
N TYR A 3 3.63 4.94 -0.35
CA TYR A 3 2.73 4.05 -1.05
C TYR A 3 1.61 3.72 -0.07
N ARG A 4 0.36 3.69 -0.54
CA ARG A 4 -0.82 3.43 0.30
C ARG A 4 -1.70 2.42 -0.39
N VAL A 5 -2.04 1.34 0.29
CA VAL A 5 -2.97 0.31 -0.19
C VAL A 5 -4.28 0.46 0.56
N PHE A 6 -5.36 0.70 -0.18
CA PHE A 6 -6.71 0.87 0.34
C PHE A 6 -7.48 -0.43 0.10
N GLY A 7 -7.62 -1.24 1.15
CA GLY A 7 -8.24 -2.56 1.10
C GLY A 7 -9.73 -2.53 1.45
N ALA A 8 -10.57 -3.20 0.65
CA ALA A 8 -12.02 -3.28 0.85
C ALA A 8 -12.46 -4.37 1.87
N SER A 9 -11.53 -5.22 2.30
CA SER A 9 -11.75 -6.27 3.29
C SER A 9 -10.87 -6.09 4.52
N GLU A 10 -11.21 -6.74 5.63
CA GLU A 10 -10.38 -6.80 6.86
C GLU A 10 -9.42 -8.01 6.86
N VAL A 11 -9.42 -8.80 5.78
CA VAL A 11 -8.57 -9.99 5.63
C VAL A 11 -7.11 -9.58 5.84
N GLU A 12 -6.46 -10.13 6.87
CA GLU A 12 -5.05 -9.89 7.13
C GLU A 12 -4.20 -10.60 6.06
N PRO A 13 -3.44 -9.86 5.23
CA PRO A 13 -2.52 -10.49 4.29
C PRO A 13 -1.37 -11.13 5.07
N PRO A 14 -1.12 -12.45 4.95
CA PRO A 14 -0.07 -13.11 5.73
C PRO A 14 1.32 -12.57 5.35
N PRO A 15 2.15 -12.13 6.31
CA PRO A 15 3.50 -11.63 6.02
C PRO A 15 4.39 -12.63 5.27
N ALA A 16 4.26 -13.92 5.60
CA ALA A 16 4.97 -14.99 4.92
C ALA A 16 4.54 -15.13 3.44
N ALA A 17 3.27 -14.88 3.12
CA ALA A 17 2.78 -14.92 1.75
C ALA A 17 3.30 -13.73 0.93
N LEU A 18 3.40 -12.53 1.53
CA LEU A 18 4.05 -11.37 0.91
C LEU A 18 5.52 -11.67 0.60
N ALA A 19 6.27 -12.20 1.58
CA ALA A 19 7.67 -12.55 1.37
C ALA A 19 7.84 -13.62 0.27
N ALA A 20 7.03 -14.68 0.29
CA ALA A 20 7.04 -15.70 -0.76
C ALA A 20 6.72 -15.11 -2.14
N HIS A 21 5.76 -14.20 -2.23
CA HIS A 21 5.40 -13.52 -3.47
C HIS A 21 6.56 -12.68 -4.04
N LEU A 22 7.28 -11.95 -3.18
CA LEU A 22 8.45 -11.16 -3.56
C LEU A 22 9.63 -12.06 -3.98
N HIS A 23 9.92 -13.11 -3.20
CA HIS A 23 10.99 -14.06 -3.53
C HIS A 23 10.74 -14.77 -4.86
N ALA A 24 9.49 -15.14 -5.15
CA ALA A 24 9.12 -15.76 -6.43
C ALA A 24 9.39 -14.87 -7.66
N ARG A 25 9.57 -13.56 -7.45
CA ARG A 25 9.93 -12.57 -8.49
C ARG A 25 11.42 -12.23 -8.49
N GLY A 26 12.22 -12.94 -7.72
CA GLY A 26 13.65 -12.67 -7.55
C GLY A 26 13.95 -11.45 -6.67
N LEU A 27 12.96 -10.96 -5.92
CA LEU A 27 13.12 -9.82 -5.01
C LEU A 27 13.42 -10.34 -3.60
N ALA A 28 14.70 -10.51 -3.29
CA ALA A 28 15.14 -11.02 -2.00
C ALA A 28 14.93 -9.99 -0.89
N VAL A 29 14.09 -10.34 0.08
CA VAL A 29 13.82 -9.54 1.29
C VAL A 29 13.83 -10.43 2.53
N GLU A 30 14.25 -9.89 3.67
CA GLU A 30 14.04 -10.51 4.98
C GLU A 30 12.85 -9.82 5.67
N PRO A 31 11.71 -10.51 5.86
CA PRO A 31 10.54 -9.93 6.50
C PRO A 31 10.66 -9.93 8.03
N HIS A 32 10.37 -8.80 8.67
CA HIS A 32 10.25 -8.70 10.12
C HIS A 32 8.95 -7.99 10.49
N PHE A 33 8.02 -8.71 11.12
CA PHE A 33 6.69 -8.18 11.42
C PHE A 33 6.40 -8.27 12.92
N LYS A 34 5.61 -7.31 13.39
CA LYS A 34 5.05 -7.25 14.75
C LYS A 34 3.55 -7.05 14.65
N GLY A 35 2.84 -7.60 15.63
CA GLY A 35 1.39 -7.59 15.65
C GLY A 35 0.83 -7.77 17.04
N ASP A 36 -0.49 -7.73 17.10
CA ASP A 36 -1.32 -7.96 18.27
C ASP A 36 -2.43 -8.97 17.93
N ASP A 37 -3.49 -8.99 18.75
CA ASP A 37 -4.62 -9.91 18.58
C ASP A 37 -5.44 -9.65 17.29
N LEU A 38 -5.22 -8.53 16.61
CA LEU A 38 -5.86 -8.14 15.34
C LEU A 38 -4.97 -8.37 14.11
N GLY A 39 -3.84 -9.05 14.31
CA GLY A 39 -2.87 -9.37 13.27
C GLY A 39 -1.64 -8.45 13.30
N TRP A 40 -0.88 -8.45 12.22
CA TRP A 40 0.27 -7.55 12.12
C TRP A 40 -0.16 -6.08 12.00
N THR A 41 0.60 -5.22 12.68
CA THR A 41 0.39 -3.76 12.73
C THR A 41 1.58 -3.00 12.16
N SER A 42 2.78 -3.58 12.23
CA SER A 42 3.98 -3.03 11.58
C SER A 42 4.86 -4.12 10.99
N GLY A 43 5.59 -3.74 9.94
CA GLY A 43 6.48 -4.62 9.21
C GLY A 43 7.71 -3.90 8.68
N GLU A 44 8.78 -4.66 8.49
CA GLU A 44 10.00 -4.25 7.82
C GLU A 44 10.30 -5.29 6.72
N LEU A 45 10.61 -4.81 5.52
CA LEU A 45 11.23 -5.62 4.48
C LEU A 45 12.68 -5.17 4.34
N ARG A 46 13.59 -5.98 4.87
CA ARG A 46 15.03 -5.68 4.85
C ARG A 46 15.62 -6.16 3.53
N LEU A 47 16.32 -5.26 2.86
CA LEU A 47 17.14 -5.56 1.68
C LEU A 47 18.57 -5.89 2.14
N ALA A 48 19.41 -6.38 1.22
CA ALA A 48 20.78 -6.78 1.55
C ALA A 48 21.59 -5.66 2.20
N ASN A 49 21.37 -4.40 1.78
CA ASN A 49 22.05 -3.22 2.29
C ASN A 49 21.05 -2.06 2.46
N GLY A 50 21.32 -1.15 3.40
CA GLY A 50 20.53 0.07 3.62
C GLY A 50 19.41 -0.09 4.65
N SER A 51 18.63 1.00 4.86
CA SER A 51 17.47 0.96 5.74
C SER A 51 16.32 0.13 5.13
N PRO A 52 15.47 -0.52 5.96
CA PRO A 52 14.36 -1.33 5.47
C PRO A 52 13.26 -0.48 4.84
N ILE A 53 12.47 -1.12 3.98
CA ILE A 53 11.14 -0.62 3.63
C ILE A 53 10.23 -0.84 4.86
N LEU A 54 9.63 0.24 5.34
CA LEU A 54 8.73 0.20 6.49
C LEU A 54 7.28 0.02 6.03
N LEU A 55 6.53 -0.83 6.73
CA LEU A 55 5.12 -1.09 6.53
C LEU A 55 4.35 -0.81 7.82
N ALA A 56 3.16 -0.25 7.70
CA ALA A 56 2.19 -0.16 8.78
C ALA A 56 0.80 -0.53 8.27
N ARG A 57 0.05 -1.30 9.05
CA ARG A 57 -1.34 -1.69 8.75
C ARG A 57 -2.24 -1.10 9.80
N PHE A 58 -3.31 -0.49 9.32
CA PHE A 58 -4.35 0.14 10.13
C PHE A 58 -5.71 -0.41 9.69
N LEU A 59 -6.59 -0.67 10.65
CA LEU A 59 -7.98 -1.03 10.43
C LEU A 59 -8.85 0.21 10.63
N THR A 60 -9.75 0.46 9.68
CA THR A 60 -10.52 1.71 9.65
C THR A 60 -11.34 1.93 10.92
N LYS A 61 -11.88 0.87 11.51
CA LYS A 61 -12.72 0.97 12.69
C LYS A 61 -11.90 1.07 13.97
N GLU A 62 -10.85 0.27 14.10
CA GLU A 62 -10.04 0.18 15.31
C GLU A 62 -9.05 1.35 15.45
N ASP A 63 -8.56 1.88 14.33
CA ASP A 63 -7.63 3.01 14.28
C ASP A 63 -8.32 4.36 13.96
N ASP A 64 -9.65 4.39 13.90
CA ASP A 64 -10.47 5.60 13.67
C ASP A 64 -10.08 6.40 12.41
N LEU A 65 -9.82 5.71 11.29
CA LEU A 65 -9.27 6.31 10.07
C LEU A 65 -10.30 7.11 9.23
N ARG A 66 -11.47 7.43 9.79
CA ARG A 66 -12.56 8.03 8.99
C ARG A 66 -12.18 9.40 8.44
N ASP A 67 -11.52 10.22 9.25
CA ASP A 67 -11.09 11.55 8.83
C ASP A 67 -9.96 11.48 7.78
N ASP A 68 -8.99 10.58 7.95
CA ASP A 68 -7.93 10.35 6.96
C ASP A 68 -8.49 9.87 5.61
N LEU A 69 -9.42 8.92 5.62
CA LEU A 69 -10.07 8.44 4.40
C LEU A 69 -10.90 9.52 3.72
N ASN A 70 -11.60 10.36 4.51
CA ASN A 70 -12.35 11.50 3.98
C ASN A 70 -11.42 12.55 3.34
N ALA A 71 -10.23 12.77 3.91
CA ALA A 71 -9.24 13.67 3.31
C ALA A 71 -8.77 13.17 1.94
N HIS A 72 -8.46 11.87 1.81
CA HIS A 72 -8.12 11.26 0.53
C HIS A 72 -9.30 11.28 -0.47
N ALA A 73 -10.52 11.07 0.01
CA ALA A 73 -11.72 11.17 -0.82
C ALA A 73 -11.94 12.60 -1.34
N ALA A 74 -11.76 13.61 -0.49
CA ALA A 74 -11.85 15.02 -0.87
C ALA A 74 -10.77 15.40 -1.89
N GLU A 75 -9.56 14.86 -1.76
CA GLU A 75 -8.50 15.05 -2.77
C GLU A 75 -8.93 14.47 -4.13
N LEU A 76 -9.45 13.24 -4.15
CA LEU A 76 -9.97 12.60 -5.36
C LEU A 76 -11.14 13.37 -5.98
N GLU A 77 -12.01 13.98 -5.17
CA GLU A 77 -13.09 14.85 -5.65
C GLU A 77 -12.57 16.01 -6.50
N THR A 78 -11.38 16.54 -6.19
CA THR A 78 -10.74 17.60 -7.00
C THR A 78 -10.17 17.10 -8.33
N MET A 79 -10.06 15.78 -8.52
CA MET A 79 -9.53 15.14 -9.73
C MET A 79 -10.64 14.84 -10.76
N ASP A 80 -11.56 15.79 -10.95
CA ASP A 80 -12.74 15.67 -11.82
C ASP A 80 -12.40 15.50 -13.32
N TYR A 81 -11.15 15.78 -13.70
CA TYR A 81 -10.61 15.51 -15.04
C TYR A 81 -10.50 14.01 -15.36
N SER A 82 -10.46 13.13 -14.36
CA SER A 82 -10.42 11.67 -14.58
C SER A 82 -11.81 11.07 -14.43
N PRO A 83 -12.28 10.23 -15.38
CA PRO A 83 -13.56 9.53 -15.23
C PRO A 83 -13.55 8.51 -14.07
N ASN A 84 -12.38 8.16 -13.56
CA ASN A 84 -12.23 7.20 -12.46
C ASN A 84 -12.27 7.84 -11.07
N SER A 85 -12.23 9.17 -10.94
CA SER A 85 -12.12 9.85 -9.64
C SER A 85 -13.32 9.60 -8.73
N GLY A 86 -14.55 9.73 -9.23
CA GLY A 86 -15.77 9.45 -8.48
C GLY A 86 -15.87 8.00 -7.96
N PRO A 87 -15.80 6.98 -8.83
CA PRO A 87 -15.78 5.58 -8.39
C PRO A 87 -14.63 5.26 -7.43
N LEU A 88 -13.46 5.89 -7.62
CA LEU A 88 -12.31 5.69 -6.75
C LEU A 88 -12.51 6.31 -5.37
N MET A 89 -13.08 7.51 -5.31
CA MET A 89 -13.46 8.19 -4.07
C MET A 89 -14.40 7.32 -3.23
N GLU A 90 -15.44 6.74 -3.84
CA GLU A 90 -16.36 5.83 -3.14
C GLU A 90 -15.64 4.63 -2.54
N ARG A 91 -14.69 4.04 -3.27
CA ARG A 91 -13.90 2.91 -2.78
C ARG A 91 -12.94 3.31 -1.65
N VAL A 92 -12.35 4.51 -1.71
CA VAL A 92 -11.52 5.04 -0.60
C VAL A 92 -12.36 5.18 0.67
N ILE A 93 -13.58 5.73 0.59
CA ILE A 93 -14.50 5.87 1.73
C ILE A 93 -14.87 4.50 2.34
N GLN A 94 -14.96 3.46 1.49
CA GLN A 94 -15.30 2.10 1.88
C GLN A 94 -14.11 1.25 2.35
N THR A 95 -12.91 1.82 2.38
CA THR A 95 -11.71 1.14 2.89
C THR A 95 -11.97 0.60 4.29
N LYS A 96 -11.57 -0.66 4.52
CA LYS A 96 -11.62 -1.32 5.83
C LYS A 96 -10.24 -1.50 6.44
N GLN A 97 -9.20 -1.55 5.62
CA GLN A 97 -7.82 -1.55 6.06
C GLN A 97 -6.94 -0.69 5.15
N LEU A 98 -6.05 0.08 5.75
CA LEU A 98 -5.03 0.87 5.06
C LEU A 98 -3.66 0.28 5.37
N VAL A 99 -2.89 -0.05 4.34
CA VAL A 99 -1.47 -0.39 4.50
C VAL A 99 -0.61 0.71 3.89
N THR A 100 0.30 1.27 4.68
CA THR A 100 1.27 2.24 4.18
C THR A 100 2.63 1.56 4.02
N LEU A 101 3.35 1.95 2.96
CA LEU A 101 4.73 1.55 2.74
C LEU A 101 5.59 2.78 2.48
N ARG A 102 6.80 2.80 3.04
CA ARG A 102 7.73 3.92 2.92
C ARG A 102 9.03 3.50 2.26
N LYS A 103 9.39 4.17 1.16
CA LYS A 103 10.72 4.04 0.54
C LYS A 103 11.80 4.54 1.53
N PRO A 104 12.86 3.77 1.78
CA PRO A 104 14.01 4.25 2.55
C PRO A 104 14.71 5.40 1.84
N VAL A 105 15.19 6.39 2.60
CA VAL A 105 15.82 7.62 2.05
C VAL A 105 17.26 7.39 1.59
N ASP A 106 17.88 6.32 2.10
CA ASP A 106 19.28 5.93 1.95
C ASP A 106 19.42 4.62 1.17
N ALA A 107 18.41 4.28 0.36
CA ALA A 107 18.39 3.07 -0.46
C ALA A 107 19.62 3.02 -1.39
N PRO A 108 20.53 2.04 -1.23
CA PRO A 108 21.70 1.94 -2.10
C PRO A 108 21.33 1.56 -3.54
N ASP A 109 20.24 0.81 -3.70
CA ASP A 109 19.63 0.45 -4.98
C ASP A 109 18.17 0.93 -4.99
N GLU A 110 17.97 2.14 -5.51
CA GLU A 110 16.65 2.75 -5.62
C GLU A 110 15.71 1.97 -6.54
N VAL A 111 16.24 1.42 -7.63
CA VAL A 111 15.45 0.67 -8.61
C VAL A 111 14.93 -0.63 -8.01
N LEU A 112 15.76 -1.34 -7.25
CA LEU A 112 15.33 -2.53 -6.52
C LEU A 112 14.27 -2.17 -5.47
N SER A 113 14.49 -1.10 -4.71
CA SER A 113 13.56 -0.67 -3.66
C SER A 113 12.19 -0.31 -4.22
N GLU A 114 12.14 0.39 -5.37
CA GLU A 114 10.90 0.71 -6.08
C GLU A 114 10.19 -0.55 -6.59
N LYS A 115 10.91 -1.51 -7.16
CA LYS A 115 10.32 -2.79 -7.58
C LYS A 115 9.71 -3.57 -6.42
N VAL A 116 10.37 -3.57 -5.25
CA VAL A 116 9.83 -4.21 -4.04
C VAL A 116 8.57 -3.52 -3.56
N LEU A 117 8.55 -2.18 -3.56
CA LEU A 117 7.37 -1.39 -3.18
C LEU A 117 6.20 -1.63 -4.14
N ASP A 118 6.44 -1.57 -5.46
CA ASP A 118 5.41 -1.78 -6.49
C ASP A 118 4.81 -3.20 -6.38
N GLU A 119 5.64 -4.24 -6.28
CA GLU A 119 5.14 -5.62 -6.16
C GLU A 119 4.46 -5.90 -4.81
N ALA A 120 4.96 -5.31 -3.72
CA ALA A 120 4.28 -5.40 -2.42
C ALA A 120 2.89 -4.76 -2.46
N CYS A 121 2.76 -3.57 -3.08
CA CYS A 121 1.46 -2.91 -3.23
C CYS A 121 0.48 -3.74 -4.05
N ARG A 122 0.93 -4.30 -5.19
CA ARG A 122 0.10 -5.18 -6.02
C ARG A 122 -0.38 -6.41 -5.25
N PHE A 123 0.51 -7.07 -4.51
CA PHE A 123 0.16 -8.21 -3.67
C PHE A 123 -0.88 -7.84 -2.60
N LEU A 124 -0.61 -6.79 -1.84
CA LEU A 124 -1.46 -6.36 -0.73
C LEU A 124 -2.83 -5.88 -1.23
N ALA A 125 -2.87 -5.12 -2.32
CA ALA A 125 -4.10 -4.67 -2.94
C ALA A 125 -4.91 -5.87 -3.47
N ALA A 126 -4.27 -6.84 -4.14
CA ALA A 126 -4.95 -8.06 -4.58
C ALA A 126 -5.48 -8.90 -3.42
N ALA A 127 -4.71 -9.04 -2.34
CA ALA A 127 -5.10 -9.81 -1.15
C ALA A 127 -6.29 -9.19 -0.40
N THR A 128 -6.58 -7.91 -0.61
CA THR A 128 -7.58 -7.15 0.14
C THR A 128 -8.74 -6.62 -0.73
N ASP A 129 -8.80 -7.02 -2.02
CA ASP A 129 -9.74 -6.48 -3.02
C ASP A 129 -9.68 -4.95 -3.15
N GLY A 130 -8.46 -4.43 -3.08
CA GLY A 130 -8.17 -3.02 -2.96
C GLY A 130 -7.61 -2.37 -4.23
N MET A 131 -7.04 -1.19 -4.01
CA MET A 131 -6.24 -0.40 -4.94
C MET A 131 -5.02 0.13 -4.18
N TYR A 132 -4.12 0.79 -4.89
CA TYR A 132 -3.04 1.52 -4.22
C TYR A 132 -2.77 2.88 -4.86
N GLN A 133 -2.21 3.77 -4.05
CA GLN A 133 -1.76 5.11 -4.43
C GLN A 133 -0.25 5.20 -4.19
N ILE A 134 0.42 5.98 -5.04
CA ILE A 134 1.83 6.31 -4.90
C ILE A 134 1.96 7.82 -4.99
N ASP A 135 2.52 8.44 -3.94
CA ASP A 135 2.69 9.90 -3.85
C ASP A 135 3.39 10.48 -5.08
N GLY A 136 2.75 11.47 -5.70
CA GLY A 136 3.26 12.18 -6.86
C GLY A 136 3.22 11.37 -8.16
N ARG A 137 2.58 10.19 -8.14
CA ARG A 137 2.38 9.34 -9.33
C ARG A 137 0.90 9.06 -9.57
N GLY A 138 0.11 8.83 -8.52
CA GLY A 138 -1.33 8.63 -8.64
C GLY A 138 -1.82 7.28 -8.14
N TRP A 139 -2.97 6.87 -8.66
CA TRP A 139 -3.78 5.75 -8.18
C TRP A 139 -3.80 4.61 -9.19
N PHE A 140 -3.72 3.39 -8.70
CA PHE A 140 -3.50 2.21 -9.52
C PHE A 140 -4.39 1.03 -9.11
N THR A 141 -4.74 0.20 -10.10
CA THR A 141 -5.37 -1.11 -9.87
C THR A 141 -4.35 -2.13 -9.33
N VAL A 142 -4.83 -3.29 -8.88
CA VAL A 142 -3.99 -4.41 -8.42
C VAL A 142 -3.01 -4.95 -9.48
N THR A 143 -3.26 -4.72 -10.76
CA THR A 143 -2.37 -5.09 -11.87
C THR A 143 -1.37 -3.99 -12.22
N GLY A 144 -1.48 -2.82 -11.59
CA GLY A 144 -0.65 -1.65 -11.84
C GLY A 144 -1.10 -0.78 -13.00
N GLU A 145 -2.36 -0.93 -13.45
CA GLU A 145 -2.97 0.01 -14.40
C GLU A 145 -3.29 1.33 -13.68
N LEU A 146 -2.93 2.46 -14.31
CA LEU A 146 -3.18 3.80 -13.77
C LEU A 146 -4.68 4.16 -13.88
N LEU A 147 -5.29 4.49 -12.75
CA LEU A 147 -6.68 4.95 -12.65
C LEU A 147 -6.77 6.48 -12.71
N VAL A 148 -5.94 7.18 -11.94
CA VAL A 148 -5.89 8.64 -11.84
C VAL A 148 -4.44 9.07 -11.64
N GLN A 149 -3.97 10.05 -12.41
CA GLN A 149 -2.62 10.61 -12.31
C GLN A 149 -2.58 11.72 -11.25
N GLU A 150 -1.59 11.76 -10.37
CA GLU A 150 -1.36 12.93 -9.49
C GLU A 150 -0.48 13.99 -10.20
N TYR A 151 -0.72 15.28 -9.92
CA TYR A 151 -0.02 16.43 -10.51
C TYR A 151 0.54 17.38 -9.45
#